data_AF-A0A519ZI51-F1
#
_entry.id   AF-A0A519ZI51-F1
#
_cell.length_a   1.000
_cell.length_b   1.000
_cell.length_c   1.000
_cell.angle_alpha   90.00
_cell.angle_beta   90.00
_cell.angle_gamma   90.00
#
_symmetry.space_group_name_H-M   'P 1'
#
loop_
_entity.id
_entity.type
_entity.pdbx_description
1 polymer ?
#
loop_
_entity_poly.entity_id
_entity_poly.type
_entity_poly.pdbx_seq_one_letter_code
_entity_poly.pdbx_strand_id
1 'polypeptide(L)'
;MEPRTFVNSPLARVARLVLGRAPRVAMVLGGTVHLSGATRAEFLADPEWVAHEEVHLRQVRDLGLPRFLWQYLVESARVGYYQNRFEVEAREGARLFMESLAKKAT
;
A
#
# COMPACT_ATOMS: atom_id res chain seq x y z
N MET A 1 0.82 -8.16 -13.77
CA MET A 1 2.14 -8.71 -13.44
C MET A 1 2.23 -8.69 -11.92
N GLU A 2 2.51 -9.82 -11.27
CA GLU A 2 2.49 -9.87 -9.80
C GLU A 2 3.49 -8.87 -9.17
N PRO A 3 3.12 -8.14 -8.11
CA PRO A 3 4.05 -7.23 -7.43
C PRO A 3 5.27 -7.97 -6.89
N ARG A 4 6.44 -7.34 -6.98
CA ARG A 4 7.63 -7.80 -6.26
C ARG A 4 7.41 -7.56 -4.76
N THR A 5 7.64 -8.57 -3.93
CA THR A 5 7.44 -8.48 -2.47
C THR A 5 8.74 -8.73 -1.71
N PHE A 6 8.97 -7.98 -0.63
CA PHE A 6 10.04 -8.23 0.33
C PHE A 6 9.45 -8.43 1.74
N VAL A 7 9.47 -9.67 2.23
CA VAL A 7 8.92 -10.06 3.53
C VAL A 7 9.91 -9.80 4.67
N ASN A 8 9.39 -9.55 5.89
CA ASN A 8 10.20 -9.22 7.07
C ASN A 8 11.08 -7.96 6.92
N SER A 9 10.61 -7.00 6.12
CA SER A 9 11.33 -5.76 5.84
C SER A 9 11.59 -4.97 7.13
N PRO A 10 12.85 -4.65 7.49
CA PRO A 10 13.18 -3.83 8.65
C PRO A 10 12.50 -2.45 8.61
N LEU A 11 12.37 -1.86 7.42
CA LEU A 11 11.68 -0.59 7.22
C LEU A 11 10.16 -0.71 7.46
N ALA A 12 9.54 -1.80 7.00
CA ALA A 12 8.12 -2.05 7.27
C ALA A 12 7.87 -2.34 8.77
N ARG A 13 8.84 -2.92 9.48
CA ARG A 13 8.77 -3.09 10.94
C ARG A 13 8.79 -1.74 11.67
N VAL A 14 9.60 -0.78 11.22
CA VAL A 14 9.61 0.58 11.78
C VAL A 14 8.30 1.29 11.47
N ALA A 15 7.80 1.22 10.23
CA ALA A 15 6.50 1.79 9.85
C ALA A 15 5.36 1.24 10.72
N ARG A 16 5.36 -0.07 11.03
CA ARG A 16 4.39 -0.71 11.94
C ARG A 16 4.39 -0.11 13.36
N LEU A 17 5.55 0.29 13.86
CA LEU A 17 5.66 0.93 15.18
C LEU A 17 5.09 2.36 15.14
N VAL A 18 5.30 3.08 14.04
CA VAL A 18 4.79 4.44 13.83
C VAL A 18 3.27 4.47 13.61
N LEU A 19 2.73 3.47 12.90
CA LEU A 19 1.29 3.35 12.59
C LEU A 19 0.46 2.70 13.73
N GLY A 20 0.96 2.65 14.96
CA GLY A 20 0.16 2.20 16.12
C GLY A 20 0.06 0.68 16.30
N ARG A 21 1.09 -0.08 15.92
CA ARG A 21 1.19 -1.55 16.07
C ARG A 21 0.18 -2.36 15.25
N ALA A 22 -0.18 -1.88 14.06
CA ALA A 22 -1.01 -2.63 13.11
C ALA A 22 -0.53 -4.10 12.96
N PRO A 23 -1.43 -5.09 12.92
CA PRO A 23 -1.04 -6.51 12.91
C PRO A 23 -0.29 -6.90 11.63
N ARG A 24 -0.69 -6.30 10.49
CA ARG A 24 -0.05 -6.47 9.18
C ARG A 24 0.20 -5.09 8.58
N VAL A 25 1.33 -4.92 7.90
CA VAL A 25 1.70 -3.68 7.20
C VAL A 25 2.33 -4.03 5.86
N ALA A 26 1.94 -3.28 4.84
CA ALA A 26 2.61 -3.21 3.56
C ALA A 26 3.05 -1.76 3.31
N MET A 27 4.15 -1.57 2.59
CA MET A 27 4.58 -0.26 2.12
C MET A 27 5.34 -0.40 0.81
N VAL A 28 5.20 0.57 -0.09
CA VAL A 28 5.94 0.56 -1.35
C VAL A 28 7.25 1.35 -1.24
N LEU A 29 8.36 0.72 -1.61
CA LEU A 29 9.65 1.37 -1.79
C LEU A 29 10.18 1.07 -3.19
N GLY A 30 10.18 2.10 -4.04
CA GLY A 30 10.51 1.98 -5.46
C GLY A 30 9.47 1.11 -6.17
N GLY A 31 9.88 -0.06 -6.64
CA GLY A 31 9.01 -1.03 -7.32
C GLY A 31 8.66 -2.27 -6.50
N THR A 32 8.87 -2.23 -5.18
CA THR A 32 8.72 -3.39 -4.29
C THR A 32 7.73 -3.09 -3.17
N VAL A 33 6.87 -4.05 -2.86
CA VAL A 33 5.98 -4.05 -1.70
C VAL A 33 6.71 -4.71 -0.52
N HIS A 34 6.97 -3.95 0.53
CA HIS A 34 7.65 -4.40 1.74
C HIS A 34 6.63 -4.81 2.80
N LEU A 35 6.63 -6.08 3.17
CA LEU A 35 5.65 -6.66 4.10
C LEU A 35 6.25 -6.84 5.50
N SER A 36 5.44 -6.57 6.52
CA SER A 36 5.72 -6.87 7.93
C SER A 36 4.46 -7.41 8.61
N GLY A 37 4.58 -8.56 9.29
CA GLY A 37 3.43 -9.22 9.92
C GLY A 37 2.51 -9.97 8.94
N ALA A 38 2.94 -10.14 7.69
CA ALA A 38 2.28 -10.95 6.69
C ALA A 38 3.31 -11.60 5.75
N THR A 39 2.96 -12.76 5.23
CA THR A 39 3.68 -13.50 4.19
C THR A 39 3.25 -13.01 2.81
N ARG A 40 4.05 -13.35 1.78
CA ARG A 40 3.68 -13.11 0.38
C ARG A 40 2.38 -13.80 0.00
N ALA A 41 2.16 -15.04 0.48
CA ALA A 41 0.96 -15.81 0.16
C ALA A 41 -0.29 -15.15 0.75
N GLU A 42 -0.24 -14.68 2.00
CA GLU A 42 -1.35 -13.95 2.63
C GLU A 42 -1.64 -12.63 1.92
N PHE A 43 -0.61 -11.92 1.46
CA PHE A 43 -0.78 -10.70 0.66
C PHE A 43 -1.48 -10.99 -0.67
N LEU A 44 -1.00 -11.99 -1.43
CA LEU A 44 -1.56 -12.31 -2.76
C LEU A 44 -2.94 -12.95 -2.71
N ALA A 45 -3.32 -13.56 -1.59
CA ALA A 45 -4.66 -14.10 -1.37
C ALA A 45 -5.71 -13.01 -1.11
N ASP A 46 -5.29 -11.76 -0.90
CA ASP A 46 -6.14 -10.62 -0.57
C ASP A 46 -6.16 -9.62 -1.76
N PRO A 47 -7.08 -9.79 -2.72
CA PRO A 47 -7.08 -9.02 -3.97
C PRO A 47 -7.32 -7.52 -3.75
N GLU A 48 -8.07 -7.14 -2.73
CA GLU A 48 -8.27 -5.74 -2.35
C GLU A 48 -6.95 -5.14 -1.85
N TRP A 49 -6.22 -5.87 -1.00
CA TRP A 49 -4.93 -5.43 -0.50
C TRP A 49 -3.89 -5.32 -1.62
N VAL A 50 -3.85 -6.28 -2.55
CA VAL A 50 -2.98 -6.20 -3.74
C VAL A 50 -3.32 -4.95 -4.56
N ALA A 51 -4.60 -4.71 -4.84
CA ALA A 51 -5.03 -3.56 -5.63
C ALA A 51 -4.68 -2.22 -4.95
N HIS A 52 -4.77 -2.17 -3.63
CA HIS A 52 -4.32 -1.01 -2.85
C HIS A 52 -2.83 -0.73 -3.06
N GLU A 53 -1.97 -1.73 -2.89
CA GLU A 53 -0.52 -1.56 -3.07
C GLU A 53 -0.13 -1.28 -4.53
N GLU A 54 -0.89 -1.76 -5.52
CA GLU A 54 -0.70 -1.41 -6.93
C GLU A 54 -0.92 0.09 -7.19
N VAL A 55 -1.84 0.73 -6.47
CA VAL A 55 -2.00 2.19 -6.53
C VAL A 55 -0.75 2.89 -6.00
N HIS A 56 -0.19 2.44 -4.88
CA HIS A 56 1.06 3.00 -4.37
C HIS A 56 2.25 2.78 -5.31
N LEU A 57 2.33 1.62 -5.98
CA LEU A 57 3.33 1.38 -7.03
C LEU A 57 3.18 2.36 -8.20
N ARG A 58 1.94 2.65 -8.62
CA ARG A 58 1.67 3.71 -9.62
C ARG A 58 2.11 5.07 -9.10
N GLN A 59 1.72 5.47 -7.90
CA GLN A 59 2.08 6.78 -7.33
C GLN A 59 3.60 6.96 -7.24
N VAL A 60 4.33 5.91 -6.83
CA VAL A 60 5.81 5.94 -6.79
C VAL A 60 6.40 6.01 -8.19
N ARG A 61 5.83 5.32 -9.18
CA ARG A 61 6.26 5.43 -10.58
C ARG A 61 6.05 6.84 -11.13
N ASP A 62 4.91 7.46 -10.82
CA ASP A 62 4.50 8.73 -11.40
C ASP A 62 5.21 9.93 -10.73
N LEU A 63 5.50 9.85 -9.42
CA LEU A 63 6.16 10.93 -8.65
C LEU A 63 7.66 10.70 -8.42
N GLY A 64 8.11 9.45 -8.49
CA GLY A 64 9.40 9.03 -7.96
C GLY A 64 9.37 8.83 -6.44
N LEU A 65 10.18 7.89 -5.95
CA LEU A 65 10.19 7.48 -4.54
C LEU A 65 10.44 8.63 -3.54
N PRO A 66 11.44 9.52 -3.72
CA PRO A 66 11.72 10.55 -2.72
C PRO A 66 10.58 11.56 -2.59
N ARG A 67 9.98 11.95 -3.72
CA ARG A 67 8.87 12.90 -3.77
C ARG A 67 7.61 12.29 -3.17
N PHE A 68 7.31 11.04 -3.50
CA PHE A 68 6.17 10.31 -2.93
C PHE A 68 6.28 10.26 -1.40
N LEU A 69 7.40 9.76 -0.87
CA LEU A 69 7.60 9.63 0.58
C LEU A 69 7.48 10.98 1.30
N TRP A 70 8.13 12.03 0.77
CA TRP A 70 8.04 13.37 1.36
C TRP A 70 6.61 13.88 1.42
N GLN A 71 5.88 13.85 0.29
CA GLN A 71 4.50 14.33 0.24
C GLN A 71 3.60 13.50 1.14
N TYR A 72 3.78 12.18 1.14
CA TYR A 72 3.02 11.26 1.98
C TYR A 72 3.20 11.56 3.47
N LEU A 73 4.44 11.78 3.93
CA LEU A 73 4.73 12.06 5.33
C LEU A 73 4.20 13.44 5.75
N VAL A 74 4.44 14.47 4.93
CA VAL A 74 3.94 15.83 5.19
C VAL A 74 2.41 15.84 5.29
N GLU A 75 1.75 15.12 4.41
CA GLU A 75 0.30 15.03 4.39
C GLU A 75 -0.24 14.23 5.58
N SER A 76 0.37 13.08 5.89
CA SER A 76 0.04 12.30 7.09
C SER A 76 0.20 13.13 8.36
N ALA A 77 1.20 14.00 8.45
CA ALA A 77 1.37 14.90 9.59
C ALA A 77 0.30 16.00 9.66
N ARG A 78 -0.26 16.42 8.53
CA ARG A 78 -1.26 17.49 8.45
C ARG A 78 -2.69 17.00 8.70
N VAL A 79 -3.05 15.86 8.11
CA VAL A 79 -4.45 15.36 8.11
C VAL A 79 -4.60 13.96 8.72
N GLY A 80 -3.50 13.32 9.12
CA GLY A 80 -3.49 11.95 9.60
C GLY A 80 -3.45 10.91 8.47
N TYR A 81 -3.19 9.66 8.84
CA TYR A 81 -3.07 8.53 7.92
C TYR A 81 -4.34 8.30 7.09
N TYR A 82 -5.51 8.27 7.74
CA TYR A 82 -6.76 7.93 7.07
C TYR A 82 -7.24 9.00 6.06
N GLN A 83 -6.91 10.27 6.28
CA GLN A 83 -7.31 11.35 5.36
C GLN A 83 -6.22 11.73 4.34
N ASN A 84 -5.08 11.05 4.38
CA ASN A 84 -4.01 11.26 3.41
C ASN A 84 -4.52 10.94 2.00
N ARG A 85 -4.37 11.85 1.03
CA ARG A 85 -4.91 11.67 -0.33
C ARG A 85 -4.34 10.45 -1.04
N PHE A 86 -3.10 10.04 -0.76
CA PHE A 86 -2.51 8.85 -1.36
C PHE A 86 -3.21 7.58 -0.89
N GLU A 87 -3.56 7.55 0.40
CA GLU A 87 -4.30 6.48 1.06
C GLU A 87 -5.78 6.44 0.62
N VAL A 88 -6.39 7.62 0.45
CA VAL A 88 -7.75 7.74 -0.09
C VAL A 88 -7.81 7.23 -1.53
N GLU A 89 -6.86 7.65 -2.39
CA GLU A 89 -6.76 7.17 -3.76
C GLU A 89 -6.53 5.65 -3.82
N ALA A 90 -5.69 5.10 -2.93
CA ALA A 90 -5.41 3.68 -2.88
C ALA A 90 -6.64 2.85 -2.47
N ARG A 91 -7.40 3.30 -1.45
CA ARG A 91 -8.68 2.67 -1.07
C ARG A 91 -9.72 2.74 -2.19
N GLU A 92 -9.85 3.89 -2.84
CA GLU A 92 -10.81 4.06 -3.92
C GLU A 92 -10.46 3.21 -5.14
N GLY A 93 -9.17 3.14 -5.50
CA GLY A 93 -8.69 2.28 -6.57
C GLY A 93 -8.93 0.79 -6.27
N ALA A 94 -8.67 0.35 -5.04
CA ALA A 94 -8.95 -1.01 -4.59
C ALA A 94 -10.46 -1.33 -4.65
N ARG A 95 -11.32 -0.41 -4.17
CA ARG A 95 -12.78 -0.56 -4.24
C ARG A 95 -13.26 -0.73 -5.67
N LEU A 96 -12.82 0.13 -6.59
CA LEU A 96 -13.20 0.06 -8.00
C LEU A 96 -12.72 -1.24 -8.67
N PHE A 97 -11.53 -1.73 -8.30
CA PHE A 97 -11.04 -3.02 -8.76
C PHE A 97 -11.95 -4.16 -8.30
N MET A 98 -12.31 -4.20 -7.01
CA MET A 98 -13.21 -5.21 -6.46
C MET A 98 -14.59 -5.19 -7.12
N GLU A 99 -15.16 -4.00 -7.36
CA GLU A 99 -16.40 -3.87 -8.12
C GLU A 99 -16.30 -4.41 -9.55
N SER A 100 -15.16 -4.20 -10.19
CA SER A 100 -14.91 -4.75 -11.54
C SER A 100 -14.84 -6.28 -11.54
N LEU A 101 -14.29 -6.88 -10.47
CA LEU A 101 -14.25 -8.34 -10.32
C LEU A 101 -15.65 -8.92 -10.08
N ALA A 102 -16.43 -8.28 -9.20
CA ALA A 102 -17.80 -8.71 -8.93
C ALA A 102 -18.67 -8.69 -10.20
N LYS A 103 -18.54 -7.64 -11.02
CA LYS A 103 -19.25 -7.53 -12.31
C LYS A 103 -18.85 -8.60 -13.32
N LYS A 104 -17.61 -9.09 -13.30
CA LYS A 104 -17.15 -10.17 -14.19
C LYS A 104 -17.61 -11.57 -13.75
N ALA A 105 -17.97 -11.71 -12.48
CA ALA A 105 -18.45 -12.96 -11.90
C ALA A 105 -19.97 -13.15 -12.04
N THR A 106 -20.68 -12.14 -12.55
CA THR A 106 -22.13 -12.15 -12.84
C THR A 106 -22.35 -12.42 -14.33
#